data_AF-A0AAW4J274-F1
#
_entry.id   AF-A0AAW4J274-F1
#
_cell.length_a   1.000
_cell.length_b   1.000
_cell.length_c   1.000
_cell.angle_alpha   90.00
_cell.angle_beta   90.00
_cell.angle_gamma   90.00
#
_symmetry.space_group_name_H-M   'P 1'
#
loop_
_entity.id
_entity.type
_entity.pdbx_description
1 polymer ?
#
loop_
_entity_poly.entity_id
_entity_poly.type
_entity_poly.pdbx_seq_one_letter_code
_entity_poly.pdbx_strand_id
1 'polypeptide(L)'
;MNRSNLAIFPIRLRSARKVKGLSQERLGILAGIDESSASARMNQYETGKYAPDFLMAKKIAEVLDVPATYFYTEDDLMAEMVLKFHFLTKIQKKKVINFIETLEK
;
A
#
# COMPACT_ATOMS: atom_id res chain seq x y z
N MET A 1 0.64 -15.22 -21.89
CA MET A 1 0.76 -15.12 -20.42
C MET A 1 2.19 -14.75 -20.09
N ASN A 2 2.43 -13.56 -19.53
CA ASN A 2 3.71 -13.19 -18.92
C ASN A 2 3.38 -12.24 -17.75
N ARG A 3 3.38 -12.74 -16.52
CA ARG A 3 3.10 -11.97 -15.28
C ARG A 3 4.36 -11.24 -14.77
N SER A 4 5.28 -10.87 -15.65
CA SER A 4 6.64 -10.47 -15.33
C SER A 4 6.95 -8.99 -15.64
N ASN A 5 5.94 -8.12 -15.69
CA ASN A 5 6.16 -6.67 -15.77
C ASN A 5 5.01 -5.82 -15.19
N LEU A 6 4.26 -6.35 -14.22
CA LEU A 6 3.28 -5.54 -13.52
C LEU A 6 4.00 -4.74 -12.44
N ALA A 7 3.92 -3.41 -12.51
CA ALA A 7 4.38 -2.54 -11.43
C ALA A 7 3.79 -3.02 -10.09
N ILE A 8 4.62 -3.05 -9.04
CA ILE A 8 4.23 -3.58 -7.73
C ILE A 8 3.06 -2.79 -7.09
N PHE A 9 3.01 -1.48 -7.36
CA PHE A 9 1.99 -0.57 -6.83
C PHE A 9 0.56 -1.04 -7.11
N PRO A 10 0.15 -1.32 -8.37
CA PRO A 10 -1.16 -1.90 -8.69
C PRO A 10 -1.55 -3.13 -7.86
N ILE A 11 -0.59 -4.03 -7.62
CA ILE A 11 -0.81 -5.29 -6.89
C ILE A 11 -1.06 -4.99 -5.41
N ARG A 12 -0.19 -4.20 -4.79
CA ARG A 12 -0.27 -3.81 -3.37
C ARG A 12 -1.50 -2.95 -3.09
N LEU A 13 -1.81 -1.99 -3.96
CA LEU A 13 -3.02 -1.17 -3.89
C LEU A 13 -4.27 -2.04 -3.87
N ARG A 14 -4.41 -2.94 -4.85
CA ARG A 14 -5.57 -3.83 -4.93
C ARG A 14 -5.69 -4.75 -3.72
N SER A 15 -4.56 -5.26 -3.23
CA SER A 15 -4.51 -6.10 -2.04
C SER A 15 -5.05 -5.34 -0.81
N ALA A 16 -4.46 -4.18 -0.50
CA ALA A 16 -4.85 -3.36 0.64
C ALA A 16 -6.31 -2.89 0.55
N ARG A 17 -6.77 -2.48 -0.65
CA ARG A 17 -8.17 -2.09 -0.86
C ARG A 17 -9.14 -3.22 -0.56
N LYS A 18 -8.84 -4.43 -1.05
CA LYS A 18 -9.69 -5.61 -0.81
C LYS A 18 -9.74 -5.98 0.67
N VAL A 19 -8.61 -5.92 1.38
CA VAL A 19 -8.55 -6.15 2.83
C VAL A 19 -9.39 -5.12 3.59
N LYS A 20 -9.35 -3.84 3.17
CA LYS A 20 -10.17 -2.77 3.74
C LYS A 20 -11.67 -2.85 3.34
N GLY A 21 -12.03 -3.72 2.40
CA GLY A 21 -13.41 -3.91 1.94
C GLY A 21 -13.98 -2.75 1.12
N LEU A 22 -13.14 -1.93 0.48
CA LEU A 22 -13.57 -0.76 -0.27
C LEU A 22 -13.75 -1.05 -1.77
N SER A 23 -14.77 -0.43 -2.40
CA SER A 23 -14.83 -0.33 -3.85
C SER A 23 -13.75 0.63 -4.37
N GLN A 24 -13.40 0.53 -5.66
CA GLN A 24 -12.46 1.46 -6.29
C GLN A 24 -12.97 2.91 -6.20
N GLU A 25 -14.24 3.13 -6.51
CA GLU A 25 -14.91 4.42 -6.39
C GLU A 25 -14.84 4.98 -4.97
N ARG A 26 -15.23 4.18 -3.96
CA ARG A 26 -15.23 4.62 -2.57
C ARG A 26 -13.82 4.98 -2.09
N LEU A 27 -12.81 4.20 -2.47
CA LEU A 27 -11.41 4.52 -2.17
C LEU A 27 -10.99 5.85 -2.82
N GLY A 28 -11.35 6.06 -4.09
CA GLY A 28 -11.05 7.30 -4.81
C GLY A 28 -11.65 8.53 -4.13
N ILE A 29 -12.94 8.46 -3.78
CA ILE A 29 -13.65 9.55 -3.09
C ILE A 29 -12.98 9.85 -1.73
N LEU A 30 -12.72 8.82 -0.92
CA LEU A 30 -12.08 8.98 0.39
C LEU A 30 -10.65 9.52 0.29
N ALA A 31 -9.93 9.21 -0.78
CA ALA A 31 -8.59 9.76 -1.05
C ALA A 31 -8.63 11.20 -1.63
N GLY A 32 -9.83 11.79 -1.77
CA GLY A 32 -10.03 13.15 -2.26
C GLY A 32 -10.01 13.30 -3.78
N ILE A 33 -10.31 12.23 -4.52
CA ILE A 33 -10.59 12.31 -5.96
C ILE A 33 -12.06 12.69 -6.15
N ASP A 34 -12.32 13.56 -7.11
CA ASP A 34 -13.67 13.92 -7.52
C ASP A 34 -14.52 12.68 -7.86
N GLU A 35 -15.75 12.64 -7.34
CA GLU A 35 -16.66 11.50 -7.44
C GLU A 35 -16.89 11.06 -8.89
N SER A 36 -16.99 12.01 -9.83
CA SER A 36 -17.25 11.70 -11.24
C SER A 36 -16.07 10.96 -11.92
N SER A 37 -14.89 10.97 -11.30
CA SER A 37 -13.66 10.38 -11.85
C SER A 37 -13.02 9.32 -10.94
N ALA A 38 -13.53 9.14 -9.72
CA ALA A 38 -12.93 8.33 -8.67
C ALA A 38 -12.75 6.86 -9.10
N SER A 39 -13.82 6.25 -9.62
CA SER A 39 -13.81 4.87 -10.11
C SER A 39 -12.80 4.66 -11.24
N ALA A 40 -12.83 5.53 -12.26
CA ALA A 40 -11.95 5.45 -13.41
C ALA A 40 -10.46 5.62 -13.04
N ARG A 41 -10.13 6.59 -12.18
CA ARG A 41 -8.74 6.83 -11.72
C ARG A 41 -8.21 5.67 -10.89
N MET A 42 -8.99 5.15 -9.94
CA MET A 42 -8.56 4.01 -9.14
C MET A 42 -8.36 2.75 -10.00
N ASN A 43 -9.22 2.51 -10.99
CA ASN A 43 -9.01 1.43 -11.94
C ASN A 43 -7.71 1.59 -12.75
N GLN A 44 -7.37 2.81 -13.18
CA GLN A 44 -6.12 3.08 -13.88
C GLN A 44 -4.89 2.78 -13.01
N TYR A 45 -4.94 3.12 -11.72
CA TYR A 45 -3.89 2.79 -10.76
C TYR A 45 -3.79 1.27 -10.52
N GLU A 46 -4.91 0.59 -10.34
CA GLU A 46 -4.93 -0.87 -10.09
C GLU A 46 -4.63 -1.73 -11.31
N THR A 47 -4.69 -1.16 -12.51
CA THR A 47 -4.27 -1.83 -13.75
C THR A 47 -2.85 -1.47 -14.17
N GLY A 48 -2.23 -0.48 -13.50
CA GLY A 48 -0.90 0.02 -13.86
C GLY A 48 -0.88 0.87 -15.13
N LYS A 49 -2.04 1.29 -15.64
CA LYS A 49 -2.12 2.21 -16.79
C LYS A 49 -1.50 3.57 -16.46
N TYR A 50 -1.72 4.03 -15.23
CA TYR A 50 -1.06 5.21 -14.68
C TYR A 50 -0.58 4.90 -13.27
N ALA A 51 0.48 5.59 -12.84
CA ALA A 51 0.91 5.62 -11.45
C ALA A 51 0.43 6.92 -10.81
N PRO A 52 -0.10 6.89 -9.57
CA PRO A 52 -0.31 8.12 -8.82
C PRO A 52 1.05 8.74 -8.48
N ASP A 53 1.08 10.06 -8.31
CA ASP A 53 2.21 10.70 -7.64
C ASP A 53 2.28 10.26 -6.16
N PHE A 54 3.39 10.58 -5.51
CA PHE A 54 3.61 10.18 -4.13
C PHE A 54 2.59 10.79 -3.15
N LEU A 55 2.10 12.00 -3.42
CA LEU A 55 1.11 12.66 -2.55
C LEU A 55 -0.23 11.92 -2.60
N MET A 56 -0.70 11.56 -3.79
CA MET A 56 -1.88 10.74 -3.98
C MET A 56 -1.68 9.35 -3.39
N ALA A 57 -0.51 8.72 -3.56
CA ALA A 57 -0.19 7.44 -2.92
C ALA A 57 -0.29 7.53 -1.39
N LYS A 58 0.20 8.62 -0.76
CA LYS A 58 0.04 8.84 0.68
C LYS A 58 -1.42 8.95 1.11
N LYS A 59 -2.25 9.73 0.40
CA LYS A 59 -3.68 9.85 0.70
C LYS A 59 -4.40 8.51 0.63
N ILE A 60 -4.08 7.71 -0.39
CA ILE A 60 -4.60 6.35 -0.54
C ILE A 60 -4.15 5.46 0.64
N ALA A 61 -2.88 5.55 1.04
CA ALA A 61 -2.33 4.82 2.19
C ALA A 61 -3.06 5.15 3.49
N GLU A 62 -3.33 6.44 3.74
CA GLU A 62 -4.06 6.90 4.92
C GLU A 62 -5.48 6.31 4.97
N VAL A 63 -6.21 6.30 3.84
CA VAL A 63 -7.55 5.69 3.77
C VAL A 63 -7.51 4.18 4.00
N LEU A 64 -6.48 3.51 3.46
CA LEU A 64 -6.31 2.07 3.58
C LEU A 64 -5.69 1.62 4.90
N ASP A 65 -5.23 2.58 5.73
CA ASP A 65 -4.54 2.32 7.00
C ASP A 65 -3.29 1.45 6.81
N VAL A 66 -2.47 1.80 5.82
CA VAL A 66 -1.20 1.14 5.51
C VAL A 66 -0.11 2.20 5.31
N PRO A 67 1.17 1.90 5.56
CA PRO A 67 2.24 2.83 5.23
C PRO A 67 2.39 2.95 3.71
N ALA A 68 2.63 4.16 3.19
CA ALA A 68 2.82 4.38 1.75
C ALA A 68 3.95 3.51 1.15
N THR A 69 4.96 3.15 1.95
CA THR A 69 6.05 2.25 1.54
C THR A 69 5.55 0.87 1.12
N TYR A 70 4.44 0.38 1.69
CA TYR A 70 3.83 -0.91 1.32
C TYR A 70 3.51 -0.99 -0.18
N PHE A 71 3.11 0.11 -0.80
CA PHE A 71 2.79 0.11 -2.23
C PHE A 71 4.01 -0.09 -3.13
N TYR A 72 5.21 0.16 -2.62
CA TYR A 72 6.46 0.08 -3.37
C TYR A 72 7.34 -1.09 -2.91
N THR A 73 6.85 -1.95 -2.01
CA THR A 73 7.60 -3.11 -1.51
C THR A 73 7.35 -4.34 -2.38
N GLU A 74 8.34 -4.71 -3.19
CA GLU A 74 8.28 -5.86 -4.09
C GLU A 74 8.27 -7.20 -3.35
N ASP A 75 9.19 -7.39 -2.41
CA ASP A 75 9.29 -8.62 -1.63
C ASP A 75 8.08 -8.80 -0.71
N ASP A 76 7.44 -9.97 -0.77
CA ASP A 76 6.23 -10.26 0.00
C ASP A 76 6.50 -10.31 1.51
N LEU A 77 7.64 -10.86 1.92
CA LEU A 77 8.02 -10.95 3.33
C LEU A 77 8.30 -9.56 3.90
N MET A 78 8.97 -8.70 3.14
CA MET A 78 9.20 -7.31 3.49
C MET A 78 7.89 -6.53 3.55
N ALA A 79 6.96 -6.77 2.62
CA ALA A 79 5.66 -6.10 2.62
C ALA A 79 4.83 -6.50 3.86
N GLU A 80 4.85 -7.79 4.23
CA GLU A 80 4.25 -8.28 5.48
C GLU A 80 4.93 -7.65 6.71
N MET A 81 6.26 -7.60 6.72
CA MET A 81 7.04 -6.97 7.81
C MET A 81 6.67 -5.50 7.96
N VAL A 82 6.64 -4.73 6.88
CA VAL A 82 6.30 -3.30 6.87
C VAL A 82 4.90 -3.07 7.41
N LEU A 83 3.91 -3.89 7.01
CA LEU A 83 2.54 -3.82 7.55
C LEU A 83 2.51 -4.12 9.04
N LYS A 84 3.07 -5.26 9.48
CA LYS A 84 3.07 -5.61 10.91
C LYS A 84 3.77 -4.55 11.73
N PHE A 85 4.94 -4.10 11.27
CA PHE A 85 5.72 -3.06 11.94
C PHE A 85 4.95 -1.75 12.01
N HIS A 86 4.20 -1.36 10.97
CA HIS A 86 3.40 -0.13 10.96
C HIS A 86 2.46 -0.05 12.18
N PHE A 87 1.73 -1.12 12.46
CA PHE A 87 0.75 -1.22 13.55
C PHE A 87 1.36 -1.38 14.95
N LEU A 88 2.68 -1.57 15.07
CA LEU A 88 3.34 -1.65 16.37
C LEU A 88 3.43 -0.28 17.05
N THR A 89 3.30 -0.28 18.37
CA THR A 89 3.65 0.87 19.21
C THR A 89 5.14 1.17 19.13
N LYS A 90 5.55 2.40 19.50
CA LYS A 90 6.97 2.79 19.53
C LYS A 90 7.83 1.84 20.38
N ILE A 91 7.30 1.32 21.48
CA ILE A 91 8.01 0.38 22.37
C ILE A 91 8.18 -0.97 21.67
N GLN A 92 7.13 -1.50 21.04
CA GLN A 92 7.21 -2.77 20.30
C GLN A 92 8.14 -2.66 19.08
N LYS A 93 8.11 -1.54 18.35
CA LYS A 93 9.05 -1.26 17.25
C LYS A 93 10.50 -1.37 17.71
N LYS A 94 10.84 -0.73 18.83
CA LYS A 94 12.19 -0.84 19.43
C LYS A 94 12.56 -2.27 19.77
N LYS A 95 11.64 -3.06 20.33
CA LYS A 95 11.91 -4.49 20.62
C LYS A 95 12.23 -5.29 19.36
N VAL A 96 11.52 -5.03 18.26
CA VAL A 96 11.79 -5.69 16.97
C VAL A 96 13.17 -5.30 16.43
N ILE A 97 13.50 -4.00 16.43
CA ILE A 97 14.82 -3.52 15.97
C ILE A 97 15.95 -4.15 16.81
N ASN A 98 15.85 -4.09 18.14
CA ASN A 98 16.85 -4.69 19.02
C ASN A 98 17.00 -6.20 18.78
N PHE A 99 15.89 -6.92 18.51
CA PHE A 99 15.95 -8.34 18.18
C PHE A 99 16.71 -8.58 16.87
N ILE A 100 16.44 -7.81 15.82
CA ILE A 100 17.15 -7.92 14.54
C ILE A 100 18.65 -7.65 14.73
N GLU A 101 19.03 -6.63 15.50
CA GLU A 101 20.43 -6.33 15.83
C GLU A 101 21.14 -7.52 16.51
N THR A 102 20.42 -8.37 17.27
CA THR A 102 21.01 -9.58 17.87
C THR A 102 21.31 -10.69 16.86
N LEU A 103 20.69 -10.65 15.67
CA LEU A 103 20.86 -11.63 14.61
C LEU A 103 22.00 -11.28 13.65
N GLU A 104 22.47 -10.03 13.63
CA GLU A 104 23.54 -9.52 12.74
C GLU A 104 24.96 -9.98 13.16
N LYS A 105 25.09 -11.18 13.74
CA LYS A 105 26.38 -11.78 14.09
C LYS A 105 27.09 -12.41 12.89
#